data_AF-A0A3D0ETH4-F1
#
_entry.id   AF-A0A3D0ETH4-F1
#
_cell.length_a   1.000
_cell.length_b   1.000
_cell.length_c   1.000
_cell.angle_alpha   90.00
_cell.angle_beta   90.00
_cell.angle_gamma   90.00
#
_symmetry.space_group_name_H-M   'P 1'
#
loop_
_entity.id
_entity.type
_entity.pdbx_description
1 polymer ?
#
loop_
_entity_poly.entity_id
_entity_poly.type
_entity_poly.pdbx_seq_one_letter_code
_entity_poly.pdbx_strand_id
1 'polypeptide(L)'
;MRRINLALCLVLLLPALLRAETDGNELLEMMQHPKGREAAQPFIDDVWLKWNNGLFCIPEENIRDTTFAAVLDYLENNPENLFRPRRYLIVQGLRAGFPCIKE
;
A
#
# COMPACT_ATOMS: atom_id res chain seq x y z
N MET A 1 -17.11 -26.01 -32.22
CA MET A 1 -15.82 -26.38 -31.59
C MET A 1 -14.75 -25.30 -31.75
N ARG A 2 -14.34 -24.91 -32.97
CA ARG A 2 -13.26 -23.91 -33.19
C ARG A 2 -13.47 -22.54 -32.50
N ARG A 3 -14.71 -22.01 -32.47
CA ARG A 3 -15.04 -20.74 -31.80
C ARG A 3 -15.02 -20.84 -30.27
N ILE A 4 -15.41 -21.98 -29.72
CA ILE A 4 -15.43 -22.24 -28.27
C ILE A 4 -13.99 -22.33 -27.76
N ASN A 5 -13.12 -23.02 -28.49
CA ASN A 5 -11.70 -23.13 -28.14
C ASN A 5 -10.99 -21.77 -28.19
N LEU A 6 -11.34 -20.91 -29.16
CA LEU A 6 -10.79 -19.56 -29.26
C LEU A 6 -11.21 -18.67 -28.07
N ALA A 7 -12.49 -18.73 -27.69
CA ALA A 7 -13.00 -18.00 -26.53
C ALA A 7 -12.36 -18.50 -25.22
N LEU A 8 -12.16 -19.80 -25.08
CA LEU A 8 -11.50 -20.40 -23.93
C LEU A 8 -10.03 -19.93 -23.82
N CYS A 9 -9.30 -19.89 -24.95
CA CYS A 9 -7.94 -19.35 -24.99
C CYS A 9 -7.87 -17.87 -24.56
N LEU A 10 -8.84 -17.04 -24.94
CA LEU A 10 -8.91 -15.64 -24.52
C LEU A 10 -9.17 -15.49 -23.01
N VAL A 11 -10.05 -16.32 -22.44
CA VAL A 11 -10.34 -16.30 -21.00
C VAL A 11 -9.11 -16.74 -20.18
N LEU A 12 -8.33 -17.69 -20.68
CA LEU A 12 -7.11 -18.16 -20.02
C LEU A 12 -5.98 -17.13 -19.99
N LEU A 13 -6.04 -16.08 -20.82
CA LEU A 13 -5.07 -14.98 -20.82
C LEU A 13 -5.41 -13.84 -19.85
N LEU A 14 -6.65 -13.78 -19.34
CA LEU A 14 -7.10 -12.75 -18.40
C LEU A 14 -6.28 -12.70 -17.08
N PRO A 15 -5.85 -13.82 -16.47
CA PRO A 15 -5.09 -13.77 -15.22
C PRO A 15 -3.72 -13.12 -15.39
N ALA A 16 -3.11 -13.20 -16.58
CA ALA A 16 -1.82 -12.56 -16.87
C ALA A 16 -1.89 -11.02 -16.90
N LEU A 17 -3.10 -10.45 -16.94
CA LEU A 17 -3.31 -9.00 -16.83
C LEU A 17 -3.34 -8.51 -15.38
N LEU A 18 -3.41 -9.41 -14.40
CA LEU A 18 -3.32 -9.05 -12.99
C LEU A 18 -1.86 -8.76 -12.65
N ARG A 19 -1.54 -7.47 -12.44
CA ARG A 19 -0.26 -7.07 -11.87
C ARG A 19 -0.21 -7.49 -10.41
N ALA A 20 0.82 -8.25 -10.04
CA ALA A 20 1.13 -8.48 -8.64
C ALA A 20 1.37 -7.13 -7.95
N GLU A 21 0.83 -6.99 -6.75
CA GLU A 21 1.14 -5.84 -5.90
C GLU A 21 2.63 -5.88 -5.51
N THR A 22 3.29 -4.73 -5.49
CA THR A 22 4.68 -4.60 -5.05
C THR A 22 4.79 -4.93 -3.56
N ASP A 23 5.99 -5.32 -3.09
CA ASP A 23 6.22 -5.62 -1.68
C ASP A 23 6.68 -4.38 -0.88
N GLY A 24 7.07 -4.61 0.37
CA GLY A 24 7.63 -3.59 1.26
C GLY A 24 9.05 -3.16 0.93
N ASN A 25 9.87 -4.03 0.31
CA ASN A 25 11.22 -3.64 -0.11
C ASN A 25 11.15 -2.57 -1.21
N GLU A 26 10.30 -2.80 -2.21
CA GLU A 26 10.07 -1.82 -3.28
C GLU A 26 9.46 -0.52 -2.74
N LEU A 27 8.54 -0.60 -1.77
CA LEU A 27 7.99 0.59 -1.12
C LEU A 27 9.07 1.36 -0.35
N LEU A 28 9.90 0.68 0.45
CA LEU A 28 10.94 1.31 1.25
C LEU A 28 11.98 1.99 0.36
N GLU A 29 12.45 1.31 -0.69
CA GLU A 29 13.37 1.88 -1.68
C GLU A 29 12.76 3.14 -2.32
N MET A 30 11.48 3.05 -2.71
CA MET A 30 10.76 4.20 -3.27
C MET A 30 10.71 5.36 -2.28
N MET A 31 10.40 5.13 -1.00
CA MET A 31 10.28 6.19 0.01
C MET A 31 11.62 6.82 0.40
N GLN A 32 12.73 6.08 0.33
CA GLN A 32 14.07 6.59 0.64
C GLN A 32 14.71 7.40 -0.51
N HIS A 33 14.20 7.25 -1.74
CA HIS A 33 14.73 8.00 -2.87
C HIS A 33 14.46 9.52 -2.72
N PRO A 34 15.37 10.43 -3.17
CA PRO A 34 15.19 11.88 -3.02
C PRO A 34 13.92 12.46 -3.66
N LYS A 35 13.36 11.76 -4.67
CA LYS A 35 12.08 12.07 -5.32
C LYS A 35 10.96 11.08 -4.97
N GLY A 36 11.23 10.23 -3.98
CA GLY A 36 10.45 9.07 -3.59
C GLY A 36 9.07 9.38 -3.08
N ARG A 37 8.94 10.51 -2.39
CA ARG A 37 7.69 11.00 -1.85
C ARG A 37 6.59 11.11 -2.89
N GLU A 38 6.86 11.71 -4.04
CA GLU A 38 5.84 11.87 -5.10
C GLU A 38 5.39 10.52 -5.68
N ALA A 39 6.28 9.52 -5.69
CA ALA A 39 5.98 8.18 -6.19
C ALA A 39 5.22 7.33 -5.17
N ALA A 40 5.56 7.42 -3.88
CA ALA A 40 4.99 6.58 -2.83
C ALA A 40 3.68 7.12 -2.27
N GLN A 41 3.53 8.45 -2.18
CA GLN A 41 2.39 9.09 -1.53
C GLN A 41 1.02 8.64 -2.09
N PRO A 42 0.82 8.49 -3.42
CA PRO A 42 -0.47 8.05 -3.94
C PRO A 42 -0.95 6.70 -3.38
N PHE A 43 -0.04 5.80 -3.02
CA PHE A 43 -0.40 4.53 -2.38
C PHE A 43 -0.85 4.72 -0.94
N ILE A 44 -0.22 5.65 -0.22
CA ILE A 44 -0.58 5.99 1.16
C ILE A 44 -1.94 6.71 1.18
N ASP A 45 -2.16 7.63 0.23
CA ASP A 45 -3.42 8.36 0.08
C ASP A 45 -4.59 7.40 -0.24
N ASP A 46 -4.40 6.39 -1.11
CA ASP A 46 -5.42 5.35 -1.40
C ASP A 46 -5.85 4.59 -0.14
N VAL A 47 -4.86 4.17 0.67
CA VAL A 47 -5.11 3.47 1.93
C VAL A 47 -5.82 4.39 2.94
N TRP A 48 -5.35 5.62 3.08
CA TRP A 48 -5.92 6.61 3.99
C TRP A 48 -7.38 6.91 3.65
N LEU A 49 -7.68 7.30 2.39
CA LEU A 49 -9.03 7.61 1.92
C LEU A 49 -10.01 6.46 2.16
N LYS A 50 -9.54 5.21 2.08
CA LYS A 50 -10.39 4.03 2.21
C LYS A 50 -10.67 3.62 3.65
N TRP A 51 -9.75 3.85 4.58
CA TRP A 51 -9.82 3.24 5.92
C TRP A 51 -9.61 4.19 7.10
N ASN A 52 -9.39 5.49 6.86
CA ASN A 52 -9.37 6.48 7.93
C ASN A 52 -10.68 6.48 8.72
N ASN A 53 -10.60 6.79 10.02
CA ASN A 53 -11.69 6.73 10.99
C ASN A 53 -12.28 5.32 11.22
N GLY A 54 -11.64 4.28 10.68
CA GLY A 54 -12.01 2.88 10.88
C GLY A 54 -10.86 2.06 11.43
N LEU A 55 -9.78 1.94 10.66
CA LEU A 55 -8.59 1.17 11.06
C LEU A 55 -7.57 2.01 11.82
N PHE A 56 -7.50 3.31 11.51
CA PHE A 56 -6.61 4.31 12.08
C PHE A 56 -7.32 5.67 12.04
N CYS A 57 -6.92 6.58 12.91
CA CYS A 57 -7.60 7.87 13.11
C CYS A 57 -6.57 8.99 12.99
N ILE A 58 -6.38 9.48 11.76
CA ILE A 58 -5.36 10.48 11.44
C ILE A 58 -5.97 11.88 11.52
N PRO A 59 -5.39 12.81 12.28
CA PRO A 59 -5.86 14.20 12.33
C PRO A 59 -5.73 14.87 10.94
N GLU A 60 -6.61 15.81 10.61
CA GLU A 60 -6.65 16.45 9.29
C GLU A 60 -5.47 17.40 9.02
N GLU A 61 -4.67 17.71 10.04
CA GLU A 61 -3.51 18.58 9.92
C GLU A 61 -2.27 17.80 9.43
N ASN A 62 -1.62 18.32 8.38
CA ASN A 62 -0.37 17.77 7.84
C ASN A 62 -0.42 16.29 7.43
N ILE A 63 -1.60 15.77 7.06
CA ILE A 63 -1.87 14.35 6.76
C ILE A 63 -0.78 13.71 5.89
N ARG A 64 -0.36 14.36 4.80
CA ARG A 64 0.62 13.77 3.87
C ARG A 64 1.98 13.55 4.54
N ASP A 65 2.45 14.51 5.32
CA ASP A 65 3.73 14.40 6.03
C ASP A 65 3.66 13.36 7.15
N THR A 66 2.58 13.38 7.93
CA THR A 66 2.41 12.51 9.08
C THR A 66 2.19 11.06 8.66
N THR A 67 1.40 10.81 7.62
CA THR A 67 1.20 9.48 7.05
C THR A 67 2.46 8.93 6.39
N PHE A 68 3.18 9.75 5.62
CA PHE A 68 4.45 9.35 5.01
C PHE A 68 5.47 8.95 6.07
N ALA A 69 5.65 9.78 7.10
CA ALA A 69 6.57 9.51 8.19
C ALA A 69 6.22 8.24 8.96
N ALA A 70 4.93 8.03 9.29
CA ALA A 70 4.49 6.84 10.01
C ALA A 70 4.70 5.54 9.22
N VAL A 71 4.48 5.57 7.91
CA VAL A 71 4.72 4.40 7.05
C VAL A 71 6.21 4.14 6.91
N LEU A 72 7.03 5.16 6.71
CA LEU A 72 8.49 5.01 6.61
C LEU A 72 9.07 4.42 7.89
N ASP A 73 8.71 4.99 9.03
CA ASP A 73 9.15 4.52 10.36
C ASP A 73 8.77 3.05 10.59
N TYR A 74 7.55 2.66 10.23
CA TYR A 74 7.15 1.26 10.34
C TYR A 74 8.00 0.33 9.47
N LEU A 75 8.27 0.70 8.21
CA LEU A 75 9.07 -0.13 7.31
C LEU A 75 10.52 -0.28 7.80
N GLU A 76 11.12 0.80 8.29
CA GLU A 76 12.50 0.81 8.78
C GLU A 76 12.67 -0.01 10.07
N ASN A 77 11.65 -0.02 10.93
CA ASN A 77 11.69 -0.75 12.20
C ASN A 77 11.17 -2.20 12.13
N ASN A 78 10.62 -2.64 10.99
CA ASN A 78 10.05 -3.99 10.83
C ASN A 78 10.58 -4.69 9.55
N PRO A 79 11.92 -4.84 9.38
CA PRO A 79 12.52 -5.38 8.17
C PRO A 79 12.08 -6.81 7.86
N GLU A 80 11.75 -7.61 8.88
CA GLU A 80 11.24 -8.97 8.73
C GLU A 80 9.88 -9.03 8.04
N ASN A 81 9.15 -7.92 7.95
CA ASN A 81 7.84 -7.85 7.31
C ASN A 81 7.88 -7.32 5.87
N LEU A 82 9.04 -6.88 5.35
CA LEU A 82 9.12 -6.24 4.04
C LEU A 82 8.73 -7.13 2.85
N PHE A 83 8.73 -8.45 3.02
CA PHE A 83 8.23 -9.39 1.99
C PHE A 83 6.70 -9.35 1.82
N ARG A 84 5.97 -8.65 2.69
CA ARG A 84 4.51 -8.56 2.65
C ARG A 84 4.05 -7.56 1.58
N PRO A 85 2.79 -7.67 1.09
CA PRO A 85 2.25 -6.73 0.11
C PRO A 85 2.30 -5.28 0.62
N ARG A 86 2.62 -4.34 -0.28
CA ARG A 86 2.73 -2.91 0.02
C ARG A 86 1.56 -2.38 0.84
N ARG A 87 0.32 -2.58 0.39
CA ARG A 87 -0.90 -2.11 1.08
C ARG A 87 -1.01 -2.63 2.50
N TYR A 88 -0.63 -3.89 2.76
CA TYR A 88 -0.63 -4.43 4.11
C TYR A 88 0.30 -3.61 5.00
N LEU A 89 1.51 -3.33 4.54
CA LEU A 89 2.51 -2.58 5.31
C LEU A 89 2.13 -1.11 5.51
N ILE A 90 1.55 -0.46 4.50
CA ILE A 90 0.99 0.89 4.66
C ILE A 90 -0.10 0.89 5.75
N VAL A 91 -1.03 -0.08 5.73
CA VAL A 91 -2.05 -0.20 6.78
C VAL A 91 -1.41 -0.39 8.14
N GLN A 92 -0.42 -1.26 8.30
CA GLN A 92 0.23 -1.47 9.59
C GLN A 92 0.97 -0.23 10.08
N GLY A 93 1.67 0.49 9.20
CA GLY A 93 2.35 1.73 9.56
C GLY A 93 1.37 2.82 10.03
N LEU A 94 0.26 3.00 9.31
CA LEU A 94 -0.77 3.95 9.72
C LEU A 94 -1.47 3.55 11.03
N ARG A 95 -1.68 2.25 11.27
CA ARG A 95 -2.24 1.75 12.53
C ARG A 95 -1.30 1.95 13.71
N ALA A 96 0.00 1.74 13.50
CA ALA A 96 1.01 1.94 14.52
C ALA A 96 1.14 3.42 14.89
N GLY A 97 1.16 4.32 13.89
CA GLY A 97 1.29 5.76 14.11
C GLY A 97 0.01 6.45 14.60
N PHE A 98 -1.16 5.97 14.21
CA PHE A 98 -2.44 6.65 14.47
C PHE A 98 -3.53 5.67 14.95
N PRO A 99 -3.33 5.00 16.10
CA PRO A 99 -4.36 4.12 16.65
C PRO A 99 -5.63 4.93 16.97
N CYS A 100 -6.79 4.41 16.58
CA CYS A 100 -8.07 4.98 17.01
C CYS A 100 -8.27 4.70 18.51
N ILE A 101 -8.19 5.74 19.33
CA ILE A 101 -8.55 5.66 20.75
C ILE A 101 -10.08 5.69 20.81
N LYS A 102 -10.69 4.65 21.39
CA LYS A 102 -12.08 4.72 21.84
C LYS A 102 -12.06 5.39 23.21
N GLU A 103 -12.58 6.62 23.28
CA GLU A 103 -12.99 7.22 24.56
C GLU A 103 -14.17 6.43 25.16
#